data_AF-E3BFI1-F1
#
_entry.id   AF-E3BFI1-F1
#
_cell.length_a   1.000
_cell.length_b   1.000
_cell.length_c   1.000
_cell.angle_alpha   90.00
_cell.angle_beta   90.00
_cell.angle_gamma   90.00
#
_symmetry.space_group_name_H-M   'P 1'
#
loop_
_entity.id
_entity.type
_entity.pdbx_description
1 polymer ?
#
loop_
_entity_poly.entity_id
_entity_poly.type
_entity_poly.pdbx_seq_one_letter_code
_entity_poly.pdbx_strand_id
1 'polypeptide(L)'
;MFFKNRLIMLGAMVSLSGAVFADGFNFNNPDGLTVDVVDENNTSLYHSMASMDGFGWTPQTDYVTVTAKNADNSEVFRKDFRTSLHGNGPMCNYTLLLSEYEGYKHEMSSLSSRGCTSDEDNYHPNTGVPKYTLDNASDHVFNPSFRKEGEEFAADSVHGWVRPGEIRTYTPDDAYWSSPSVNIHEGDILSTAAYDPYSSYIICEDNTPAMGTKTFVYRKVDGEYTCTLKAATGACENAWNNSQLYRKGDIVSYQGILWEARFVSYGFPPSNWLWKEVGTSECN
;
A
#
# COMPACT_ATOMS: atom_id res chain seq x y z
N MET A 1 3.21 -40.36 -57.91
CA MET A 1 4.27 -40.29 -56.90
C MET A 1 3.85 -39.25 -55.88
N PHE A 2 3.32 -39.71 -54.74
CA PHE A 2 3.04 -38.92 -53.53
C PHE A 2 4.39 -38.45 -52.92
N PHE A 3 4.58 -37.43 -52.08
CA PHE A 3 3.79 -36.78 -51.04
C PHE A 3 4.26 -35.31 -50.93
N LYS A 4 3.36 -34.34 -50.75
CA LYS A 4 3.70 -33.00 -50.22
C LYS A 4 3.51 -33.04 -48.71
N ASN A 5 4.61 -33.05 -47.97
CA ASN A 5 4.63 -32.95 -46.51
C ASN A 5 3.95 -31.65 -46.07
N ARG A 6 2.75 -31.77 -45.49
CA ARG A 6 2.17 -30.71 -44.67
C ARG A 6 2.76 -30.85 -43.28
N LEU A 7 3.70 -29.98 -42.97
CA LEU A 7 4.19 -29.77 -41.61
C LEU A 7 3.01 -29.19 -40.81
N ILE A 8 2.42 -30.01 -39.94
CA ILE A 8 1.43 -29.57 -38.97
C ILE A 8 2.23 -28.82 -37.88
N MET A 9 2.16 -27.49 -37.87
CA MET A 9 2.54 -26.73 -36.69
C MET A 9 1.54 -27.08 -35.58
N LEU A 10 1.92 -27.99 -34.69
CA LEU A 10 1.34 -28.05 -33.36
C LEU A 10 1.76 -26.76 -32.65
N GLY A 11 0.88 -25.77 -32.65
CA GLY A 11 0.96 -24.65 -31.74
C GLY A 11 0.80 -25.19 -30.33
N ALA A 12 1.92 -25.43 -29.64
CA ALA A 12 1.92 -25.59 -28.20
C ALA A 12 1.50 -24.24 -27.61
N MET A 13 0.19 -24.07 -27.37
CA MET A 13 -0.27 -23.12 -26.37
C MET A 13 0.30 -23.59 -25.04
N VAL A 14 1.46 -23.06 -24.68
CA VAL A 14 1.91 -23.03 -23.31
C VAL A 14 0.95 -22.06 -22.62
N SER A 15 -0.19 -22.57 -22.17
CA SER A 15 -0.98 -21.91 -21.16
C SER A 15 -0.13 -21.88 -19.90
N LEU A 16 0.61 -20.78 -19.71
CA LEU A 16 1.08 -20.38 -18.39
C LEU A 16 -0.18 -20.07 -17.56
N SER A 17 -0.83 -21.12 -17.06
CA SER A 17 -1.69 -21.02 -15.90
C SER A 17 -0.78 -20.78 -14.69
N GLY A 18 -0.20 -19.59 -14.62
CA GLY A 18 0.32 -19.09 -13.36
C GLY A 18 -0.87 -19.05 -12.43
N ALA A 19 -0.77 -19.72 -11.29
CA ALA A 19 -1.77 -19.59 -10.24
C ALA A 19 -1.86 -18.11 -9.87
N VAL A 20 -2.83 -17.41 -10.43
CA VAL A 20 -3.23 -16.09 -9.96
C VAL A 20 -3.97 -16.40 -8.67
N PHE A 21 -3.26 -16.31 -7.54
CA PHE A 21 -3.95 -16.27 -6.25
C PHE A 21 -4.94 -15.10 -6.34
N ALA A 22 -6.21 -15.38 -6.08
CA ALA A 22 -7.25 -14.42 -6.31
C ALA A 22 -7.21 -13.32 -5.25
N ASP A 23 -6.82 -13.64 -4.01
CA ASP A 23 -6.72 -12.67 -2.93
C ASP A 23 -5.37 -12.80 -2.21
N GLY A 24 -4.96 -11.73 -1.51
CA GLY A 24 -3.65 -11.67 -0.89
C GLY A 24 -3.46 -10.52 0.08
N PHE A 25 -2.51 -10.71 0.97
CA PHE A 25 -2.04 -9.71 1.92
C PHE A 25 -0.52 -9.54 1.83
N ASN A 26 -0.06 -8.30 1.89
CA ASN A 26 1.31 -7.94 2.24
C ASN A 26 1.29 -7.21 3.59
N PHE A 27 1.96 -7.76 4.59
CA PHE A 27 2.07 -7.18 5.92
C PHE A 27 3.38 -6.42 6.09
N ASN A 28 3.27 -5.26 6.72
CA ASN A 28 4.34 -4.56 7.40
C ASN A 28 3.96 -4.47 8.88
N ASN A 29 4.80 -5.04 9.72
CA ASN A 29 4.55 -5.40 11.12
C ASN A 29 5.82 -5.09 11.94
N PRO A 30 6.23 -3.81 12.02
CA PRO A 30 7.51 -3.43 12.64
C PRO A 30 7.65 -3.90 14.08
N ASP A 31 6.53 -4.02 14.82
CA ASP A 31 6.50 -4.44 16.22
C ASP A 31 6.55 -5.97 16.42
N GLY A 32 6.56 -6.76 15.34
CA GLY A 32 6.61 -8.23 15.44
C GLY A 32 5.38 -8.85 16.07
N LEU A 33 4.20 -8.26 15.84
CA LEU A 33 2.92 -8.80 16.28
C LEU A 33 2.68 -10.19 15.71
N THR A 34 1.97 -11.04 16.44
CA THR A 34 1.45 -12.30 15.90
C THR A 34 0.24 -12.00 15.03
N VAL A 35 0.36 -12.22 13.73
CA VAL A 35 -0.69 -12.00 12.74
C VAL A 35 -1.31 -13.32 12.33
N ASP A 36 -2.61 -13.46 12.55
CA ASP A 36 -3.44 -14.58 12.16
C ASP A 36 -4.43 -14.13 11.06
N VAL A 37 -4.60 -14.95 10.02
CA VAL A 37 -5.72 -14.79 9.06
C VAL A 37 -6.55 -16.06 9.03
N VAL A 38 -7.83 -15.90 9.29
CA VAL A 38 -8.78 -17.00 9.44
C VAL A 38 -10.02 -16.73 8.58
N ASP A 39 -10.53 -17.75 7.90
CA ASP A 39 -11.77 -17.65 7.12
C ASP A 39 -13.04 -17.77 8.00
N GLU A 40 -14.23 -17.55 7.42
CA GLU A 40 -15.50 -17.67 8.15
C GLU A 40 -15.80 -19.09 8.67
N ASN A 41 -15.10 -20.11 8.16
CA ASN A 41 -15.20 -21.50 8.63
C ASN A 41 -14.19 -21.81 9.75
N ASN A 42 -13.47 -20.81 10.26
CA ASN A 42 -12.36 -20.94 11.21
C ASN A 42 -11.14 -21.71 10.66
N THR A 43 -10.96 -21.73 9.34
CA THR A 43 -9.76 -22.28 8.71
C THR A 43 -8.63 -21.27 8.81
N SER A 44 -7.52 -21.66 9.44
CA SER A 44 -6.30 -20.85 9.46
C SER A 44 -5.67 -20.81 8.06
N LEU A 45 -5.61 -19.63 7.46
CA LEU A 45 -5.00 -19.40 6.15
C LEU A 45 -3.54 -18.95 6.29
N TYR A 46 -3.23 -18.19 7.34
CA TYR A 46 -1.93 -17.61 7.56
C TYR A 46 -1.66 -17.39 9.05
N HIS A 47 -0.39 -17.52 9.43
CA HIS A 47 0.13 -17.25 10.77
C HIS A 47 1.60 -16.85 10.68
N SER A 48 1.96 -15.68 11.20
CA SER A 48 3.36 -15.22 11.23
C SER A 48 3.61 -14.16 12.30
N MET A 49 4.87 -14.03 12.70
CA MET A 49 5.40 -12.92 13.51
C MET A 49 6.47 -12.14 12.74
N ALA A 50 6.62 -12.40 11.43
CA ALA A 50 7.61 -11.71 10.63
C ALA A 50 7.31 -10.21 10.60
N SER A 51 8.37 -9.40 10.64
CA SER A 51 8.25 -7.95 10.61
C SER A 51 7.69 -7.44 9.29
N MET A 52 7.83 -8.22 8.23
CA MET A 52 7.17 -8.01 6.96
C MET A 52 7.07 -9.37 6.26
N ASP A 53 5.95 -9.66 5.62
CA ASP A 53 5.72 -10.92 4.90
C ASP A 53 4.46 -10.79 4.03
N GLY A 54 4.22 -11.74 3.13
CA GLY A 54 3.02 -11.75 2.31
C GLY A 54 2.55 -13.15 1.97
N PHE A 55 1.25 -13.29 1.78
CA PHE A 55 0.66 -14.55 1.33
C PHE A 55 -0.55 -14.30 0.42
N GLY A 56 -0.78 -15.25 -0.48
CA GLY A 56 -1.95 -15.29 -1.36
C GLY A 56 -2.76 -16.56 -1.15
N TRP A 57 -4.07 -16.49 -1.39
CA TRP A 57 -4.96 -17.64 -1.30
C TRP A 57 -6.07 -17.60 -2.35
N THR A 58 -6.81 -18.71 -2.45
CA THR A 58 -8.04 -18.79 -3.24
C THR A 58 -9.22 -18.78 -2.26
N PRO A 59 -10.09 -17.76 -2.28
CA PRO A 59 -11.14 -17.62 -1.28
C PRO A 59 -12.16 -18.76 -1.36
N GLN A 60 -12.63 -19.20 -0.20
CA GLN A 60 -13.73 -20.18 -0.04
C GLN A 60 -14.94 -19.57 0.71
N THR A 61 -14.78 -18.36 1.23
CA THR A 61 -15.74 -17.60 2.03
C THR A 61 -15.78 -16.16 1.54
N ASP A 62 -16.79 -15.39 1.95
CA ASP A 62 -16.93 -13.98 1.55
C ASP A 62 -16.00 -13.06 2.34
N TYR A 63 -15.61 -13.49 3.53
CA TYR A 63 -14.71 -12.74 4.40
C TYR A 63 -13.58 -13.60 4.97
N VAL A 64 -12.51 -12.91 5.35
CA VAL A 64 -11.46 -13.41 6.24
C VAL A 64 -11.28 -12.40 7.37
N THR A 65 -11.06 -12.88 8.59
CA THR A 65 -10.69 -12.02 9.73
C THR A 65 -9.18 -12.01 9.85
N VAL A 66 -8.59 -10.82 9.81
CA VAL A 66 -7.19 -10.60 10.19
C VAL A 66 -7.17 -10.18 11.66
N THR A 67 -6.37 -10.86 12.47
CA THR A 67 -6.14 -10.51 13.88
C THR A 67 -4.65 -10.32 14.11
N ALA A 68 -4.26 -9.26 14.81
CA ALA A 68 -2.90 -9.05 15.28
C ALA A 68 -2.88 -8.99 16.81
N LYS A 69 -1.91 -9.68 17.42
CA LYS A 69 -1.77 -9.78 18.88
C LYS A 69 -0.34 -9.45 19.29
N ASN A 70 -0.19 -8.82 20.44
CA ASN A 70 1.13 -8.59 21.03
C ASN A 70 1.65 -9.87 21.75
N ALA A 71 2.81 -9.77 22.39
CA ALA A 71 3.46 -10.89 23.06
C ALA A 71 2.66 -11.49 24.24
N ASP A 72 1.73 -10.74 24.85
CA ASP A 72 0.86 -11.23 25.92
C ASP A 72 -0.46 -11.84 25.43
N ASN A 73 -0.62 -11.97 24.11
CA ASN A 73 -1.81 -12.42 23.39
C ASN A 73 -3.01 -11.45 23.44
N SER A 74 -2.84 -10.22 23.93
CA SER A 74 -3.89 -9.21 23.78
C SER A 74 -4.03 -8.78 22.33
N GLU A 75 -5.29 -8.60 21.91
CA GLU A 75 -5.65 -8.19 20.57
C GLU A 75 -5.40 -6.70 20.40
N VAL A 76 -4.54 -6.35 19.44
CA VAL A 76 -4.25 -4.94 19.08
C VAL A 76 -4.99 -4.53 17.80
N PHE A 77 -5.33 -5.51 16.95
CA PHE A 77 -6.08 -5.29 15.73
C PHE A 77 -6.95 -6.50 15.43
N ARG A 78 -8.19 -6.26 14.99
CA ARG A 78 -9.07 -7.27 14.42
C ARG A 78 -10.01 -6.63 13.42
N LYS A 79 -10.01 -7.15 12.19
CA LYS A 79 -10.89 -6.64 11.13
C LYS A 79 -11.23 -7.72 10.12
N ASP A 80 -12.44 -7.65 9.61
CA ASP A 80 -12.90 -8.50 8.51
C ASP A 80 -12.59 -7.85 7.17
N PHE A 81 -11.98 -8.63 6.29
CA PHE A 81 -11.63 -8.27 4.93
C PHE A 81 -12.46 -9.07 3.95
N ARG A 82 -13.03 -8.39 2.96
CA ARG A 82 -13.82 -9.03 1.92
C ARG A 82 -12.91 -9.75 0.94
N THR A 83 -13.37 -10.89 0.46
CA THR A 83 -12.71 -11.68 -0.59
C THR A 83 -13.24 -11.34 -1.98
N SER A 84 -12.54 -11.81 -3.01
CA SER A 84 -12.97 -11.68 -4.41
C SER A 84 -14.16 -12.58 -4.80
N LEU A 85 -14.68 -13.38 -3.86
CA LEU A 85 -15.78 -14.30 -4.08
C LEU A 85 -17.09 -13.56 -4.44
N HIS A 86 -18.03 -14.25 -5.08
CA HIS A 86 -19.38 -13.76 -5.44
C HIS A 86 -19.45 -12.40 -6.18
N GLY A 87 -18.53 -12.16 -7.11
CA GLY A 87 -18.61 -11.00 -8.03
C GLY A 87 -17.70 -9.83 -7.66
N ASN A 88 -16.88 -9.98 -6.62
CA ASN A 88 -15.80 -9.05 -6.27
C ASN A 88 -14.50 -9.37 -7.05
N GLY A 89 -14.61 -9.87 -8.28
CA GLY A 89 -13.45 -10.13 -9.14
C GLY A 89 -12.78 -8.83 -9.65
N PRO A 90 -11.52 -8.89 -10.12
CA PRO A 90 -10.72 -10.10 -10.31
C PRO A 90 -9.96 -10.57 -9.06
N MET A 91 -9.76 -9.69 -8.08
CA MET A 91 -8.99 -9.95 -6.86
C MET A 91 -9.34 -8.99 -5.72
N CYS A 92 -9.02 -9.39 -4.49
CA CYS A 92 -8.92 -8.51 -3.33
C CYS A 92 -7.53 -8.65 -2.69
N ASN A 93 -6.62 -7.77 -3.11
CA ASN A 93 -5.25 -7.71 -2.60
C ASN A 93 -5.04 -6.45 -1.77
N TYR A 94 -4.46 -6.63 -0.58
CA TYR A 94 -4.25 -5.54 0.36
C TYR A 94 -2.80 -5.49 0.86
N THR A 95 -2.38 -4.30 1.27
CA THR A 95 -1.23 -4.12 2.16
C THR A 95 -1.75 -3.68 3.51
N LEU A 96 -1.20 -4.25 4.59
CA LEU A 96 -1.52 -3.88 5.97
C LEU A 96 -0.23 -3.44 6.67
N LEU A 97 -0.26 -2.26 7.27
CA LEU A 97 0.73 -1.78 8.22
C LEU A 97 0.10 -1.89 9.62
N LEU A 98 0.77 -2.60 10.53
CA LEU A 98 0.26 -2.94 11.86
C LEU A 98 1.29 -2.59 12.93
N SER A 99 0.90 -1.76 13.90
CA SER A 99 1.71 -1.42 15.07
C SER A 99 0.88 -1.49 16.34
N GLU A 100 1.50 -1.98 17.43
CA GLU A 100 0.94 -1.94 18.78
C GLU A 100 0.74 -0.49 19.26
N TYR A 101 1.65 0.40 18.87
CA TYR A 101 1.76 1.75 19.43
C TYR A 101 1.16 2.81 18.50
N GLU A 102 1.30 2.63 17.19
CA GLU A 102 0.95 3.64 16.19
C GLU A 102 -0.38 3.34 15.48
N GLY A 103 -0.98 2.17 15.72
CA GLY A 103 -2.26 1.77 15.14
C GLY A 103 -2.09 0.98 13.85
N TYR A 104 -3.00 1.16 12.90
CA TYR A 104 -3.01 0.36 11.68
C TYR A 104 -3.41 1.15 10.45
N LYS A 105 -2.95 0.68 9.31
CA LYS A 105 -3.34 1.19 8.00
C LYS A 105 -3.47 0.03 7.04
N HIS A 106 -4.42 0.11 6.13
CA HIS A 106 -4.46 -0.79 4.99
C HIS A 106 -4.93 -0.12 3.72
N GLU A 107 -4.40 -0.58 2.60
CA GLU A 107 -4.78 -0.13 1.26
C GLU A 107 -5.00 -1.34 0.35
N MET A 108 -5.98 -1.24 -0.54
CA MET A 108 -6.19 -2.21 -1.60
C MET A 108 -5.39 -1.83 -2.85
N SER A 109 -4.89 -2.84 -3.58
CA SER A 109 -4.30 -2.61 -4.91
C SER A 109 -5.29 -1.94 -5.85
N SER A 110 -4.79 -1.09 -6.75
CA SER A 110 -5.60 -0.47 -7.81
C SER A 110 -6.23 -1.47 -8.78
N LEU A 111 -5.77 -2.73 -8.80
CA LEU A 111 -6.41 -3.80 -9.59
C LEU A 111 -7.45 -4.61 -8.80
N SER A 112 -7.59 -4.34 -7.50
CA SER A 112 -8.62 -4.96 -6.67
C SER A 112 -10.02 -4.50 -7.07
N SER A 113 -11.00 -5.37 -6.84
CA SER A 113 -12.39 -5.02 -7.10
C SER A 113 -12.89 -3.91 -6.18
N ARG A 114 -13.82 -3.09 -6.67
CA ARG A 114 -14.49 -2.08 -5.83
C ARG A 114 -15.33 -2.68 -4.70
N GLY A 115 -15.61 -3.98 -4.77
CA GLY A 115 -16.30 -4.71 -3.72
C GLY A 115 -15.41 -5.04 -2.52
N CYS A 116 -14.09 -4.96 -2.65
CA CYS A 116 -13.11 -5.23 -1.60
C CYS A 116 -13.22 -4.22 -0.45
N THR A 117 -12.62 -4.55 0.70
CA THR A 117 -12.64 -3.68 1.87
C THR A 117 -11.93 -2.36 1.57
N SER A 118 -12.64 -1.25 1.82
CA SER A 118 -12.16 0.11 1.53
C SER A 118 -10.94 0.47 2.36
N ASP A 119 -10.01 1.21 1.76
CA ASP A 119 -8.79 1.73 2.41
C ASP A 119 -9.10 2.44 3.74
N GLU A 120 -8.22 2.27 4.72
CA GLU A 120 -8.31 2.92 6.03
C GLU A 120 -6.91 3.23 6.55
N ASP A 121 -6.70 4.44 7.07
CA ASP A 121 -5.46 4.86 7.71
C ASP A 121 -5.77 5.40 9.12
N ASN A 122 -5.66 4.52 10.11
CA ASN A 122 -5.65 4.87 11.53
C ASN A 122 -4.22 4.74 12.10
N TYR A 123 -3.21 4.84 11.24
CA TYR A 123 -1.82 4.73 11.62
C TYR A 123 -1.30 6.14 11.90
N HIS A 124 -1.14 6.43 13.20
CA HIS A 124 -0.82 7.74 13.76
C HIS A 124 0.54 7.71 14.46
N PRO A 125 1.65 7.69 13.70
CA PRO A 125 2.96 7.88 14.27
C PRO A 125 3.03 9.33 14.79
N ASN A 126 4.02 9.62 15.63
CA ASN A 126 4.34 11.02 15.91
C ASN A 126 4.50 11.76 14.57
N THR A 127 3.84 12.91 14.42
CA THR A 127 3.57 13.55 13.13
C THR A 127 4.83 13.68 12.26
N GLY A 128 4.85 13.06 11.07
CA GLY A 128 5.89 13.26 10.06
C GLY A 128 6.50 11.99 9.46
N VAL A 129 6.40 10.85 10.17
CA VAL A 129 6.99 9.56 9.73
C VAL A 129 6.50 9.17 8.32
N PRO A 130 7.42 8.88 7.38
CA PRO A 130 7.06 8.48 6.03
C PRO A 130 6.42 7.09 5.96
N LYS A 131 5.32 6.99 5.21
CA LYS A 131 4.57 5.75 4.92
C LYS A 131 4.41 5.59 3.42
N TYR A 132 5.31 4.85 2.77
CA TYR A 132 5.34 4.79 1.31
C TYR A 132 4.81 3.47 0.82
N THR A 133 3.76 3.51 0.01
CA THR A 133 3.11 2.34 -0.56
C THR A 133 3.42 2.26 -2.06
N LEU A 134 3.81 1.09 -2.55
CA LEU A 134 4.02 0.83 -3.97
C LEU A 134 3.01 -0.22 -4.44
N ASP A 135 2.19 0.17 -5.41
CA ASP A 135 1.08 -0.60 -5.98
C ASP A 135 1.40 -1.04 -7.40
N ASN A 136 1.36 -2.34 -7.65
CA ASN A 136 1.62 -2.92 -8.96
C ASN A 136 0.32 -3.06 -9.77
N ALA A 137 -0.02 -2.00 -10.51
CA ALA A 137 -1.11 -2.01 -11.48
C ALA A 137 -0.64 -2.32 -12.91
N SER A 138 0.52 -2.99 -13.04
CA SER A 138 1.10 -3.40 -14.31
C SER A 138 0.96 -4.90 -14.55
N ASP A 139 1.35 -5.36 -15.73
CA ASP A 139 1.52 -6.77 -16.09
C ASP A 139 2.96 -7.29 -15.85
N HIS A 140 3.84 -6.47 -15.29
CA HIS A 140 5.22 -6.83 -14.94
C HIS A 140 5.38 -7.00 -13.43
N VAL A 141 6.31 -7.84 -13.01
CA VAL A 141 6.84 -7.78 -11.64
C VAL A 141 7.79 -6.58 -11.53
N PHE A 142 7.87 -5.96 -10.37
CA PHE A 142 8.94 -4.99 -10.10
C PHE A 142 9.45 -5.13 -8.67
N ASN A 143 10.67 -4.67 -8.42
CA ASN A 143 11.22 -4.61 -7.07
C ASN A 143 11.18 -3.15 -6.59
N PRO A 144 10.44 -2.84 -5.52
CA PRO A 144 10.48 -1.52 -4.88
C PRO A 144 11.92 -1.12 -4.58
N SER A 145 12.29 0.09 -4.92
CA SER A 145 13.67 0.53 -4.84
C SER A 145 13.76 1.95 -4.31
N PHE A 146 14.69 2.18 -3.40
CA PHE A 146 14.90 3.47 -2.78
C PHE A 146 16.39 3.83 -2.81
N ARG A 147 16.66 5.13 -2.80
CA ARG A 147 18.00 5.67 -2.56
C ARG A 147 17.90 6.97 -1.79
N LYS A 148 18.90 7.24 -0.96
CA LYS A 148 19.12 8.59 -0.44
C LYS A 148 19.89 9.43 -1.45
N GLU A 149 19.83 10.75 -1.28
CA GLU A 149 20.59 11.68 -2.10
C GLU A 149 22.09 11.33 -2.10
N GLY A 150 22.66 11.19 -3.30
CA GLY A 150 24.07 10.85 -3.48
C GLY A 150 24.39 9.35 -3.44
N GLU A 151 23.41 8.48 -3.22
CA GLU A 151 23.56 7.02 -3.23
C GLU A 151 22.99 6.37 -4.50
N GLU A 152 23.31 5.10 -4.73
CA GLU A 152 22.68 4.29 -5.78
C GLU A 152 21.34 3.71 -5.33
N PHE A 153 20.45 3.38 -6.27
CA PHE A 153 19.24 2.64 -5.94
C PHE A 153 19.61 1.26 -5.40
N ALA A 154 19.07 0.96 -4.22
CA ALA A 154 18.96 -0.41 -3.74
C ALA A 154 17.53 -0.88 -3.99
N ALA A 155 17.38 -2.08 -4.54
CA ALA A 155 16.09 -2.76 -4.62
C ALA A 155 15.82 -3.50 -3.30
N ASP A 156 14.55 -3.71 -2.95
CA ASP A 156 14.13 -4.45 -1.76
C ASP A 156 14.69 -5.87 -1.82
N SER A 157 15.73 -6.09 -1.02
CA SER A 157 16.45 -7.35 -0.89
C SER A 157 15.84 -8.27 0.17
N VAL A 158 14.85 -7.78 0.91
CA VAL A 158 14.21 -8.52 2.00
C VAL A 158 12.99 -9.28 1.47
N HIS A 159 12.08 -8.61 0.75
CA HIS A 159 10.85 -9.22 0.23
C HIS A 159 10.86 -9.44 -1.28
N GLY A 160 11.75 -8.74 -1.99
CA GLY A 160 11.90 -8.89 -3.42
C GLY A 160 10.67 -8.40 -4.20
N TRP A 161 10.32 -9.13 -5.24
CA TRP A 161 9.33 -8.72 -6.24
C TRP A 161 7.94 -8.45 -5.66
N VAL A 162 7.31 -7.37 -6.11
CA VAL A 162 5.87 -7.12 -6.03
C VAL A 162 5.25 -7.58 -7.34
N ARG A 163 4.34 -8.55 -7.30
CA ARG A 163 3.70 -9.14 -8.49
C ARG A 163 2.55 -8.28 -9.01
N PRO A 164 2.11 -8.48 -10.27
CA PRO A 164 0.89 -7.85 -10.79
C PRO A 164 -0.30 -7.99 -9.83
N GLY A 165 -0.89 -6.86 -9.44
CA GLY A 165 -2.00 -6.78 -8.50
C GLY A 165 -1.60 -6.80 -7.02
N GLU A 166 -0.33 -6.98 -6.68
CA GLU A 166 0.14 -6.83 -5.30
C GLU A 166 0.46 -5.36 -4.99
N ILE A 167 0.40 -5.03 -3.70
CA ILE A 167 0.65 -3.72 -3.14
C ILE A 167 1.45 -3.90 -1.84
N ARG A 168 2.41 -3.02 -1.54
CA ARG A 168 3.26 -3.14 -0.35
C ARG A 168 3.58 -1.78 0.25
N THR A 169 3.54 -1.67 1.58
CA THR A 169 3.80 -0.45 2.34
C THR A 169 5.12 -0.55 3.11
N TYR A 170 5.86 0.56 3.14
CA TYR A 170 7.15 0.73 3.79
C TYR A 170 7.12 1.87 4.82
N THR A 171 7.92 1.73 5.86
CA THR A 171 8.10 2.65 6.98
C THR A 171 9.54 2.58 7.49
N PRO A 172 10.10 3.62 8.12
CA PRO A 172 11.48 3.60 8.63
C PRO A 172 11.81 2.41 9.54
N ASP A 173 10.82 1.94 10.30
CA ASP A 173 10.99 0.82 11.24
C ASP A 173 10.84 -0.56 10.59
N ASP A 174 10.60 -0.63 9.28
CA ASP A 174 10.47 -1.89 8.57
C ASP A 174 11.83 -2.55 8.29
N ALA A 175 11.82 -3.85 8.00
CA ALA A 175 13.04 -4.64 7.84
C ALA A 175 13.95 -4.19 6.69
N TYR A 176 13.39 -3.56 5.66
CA TYR A 176 14.13 -3.11 4.50
C TYR A 176 14.63 -1.67 4.66
N TRP A 177 13.77 -0.73 5.03
CA TRP A 177 14.15 0.67 5.22
C TRP A 177 15.12 0.86 6.38
N SER A 178 15.02 0.06 7.44
CA SER A 178 16.02 0.03 8.53
C SER A 178 17.29 -0.74 8.17
N SER A 179 17.34 -1.42 7.02
CA SER A 179 18.51 -2.22 6.63
C SER A 179 19.71 -1.32 6.26
N PRO A 180 20.95 -1.78 6.45
CA PRO A 180 22.15 -1.03 6.05
C PRO A 180 22.22 -0.68 4.56
N SER A 181 21.42 -1.35 3.71
CA SER A 181 21.39 -1.12 2.26
C SER A 181 20.76 0.23 1.88
N VAL A 182 19.85 0.75 2.72
CA VAL A 182 19.15 2.03 2.47
C VAL A 182 19.13 2.93 3.70
N ASN A 183 18.86 2.39 4.89
CA ASN A 183 18.88 3.09 6.18
C ASN A 183 18.18 4.46 6.12
N ILE A 184 16.87 4.44 5.85
CA ILE A 184 16.02 5.61 5.57
C ILE A 184 15.35 6.08 6.86
N HIS A 185 15.40 7.39 7.12
CA HIS A 185 14.75 8.04 8.26
C HIS A 185 13.82 9.16 7.79
N GLU A 186 12.99 9.63 8.71
CA GLU A 186 12.17 10.82 8.48
C GLU A 186 13.03 12.04 8.10
N GLY A 187 12.63 12.73 7.03
CA GLY A 187 13.30 13.94 6.55
C GLY A 187 14.51 13.68 5.64
N ASP A 188 14.96 12.44 5.47
CA ASP A 188 15.97 12.09 4.47
C ASP A 188 15.49 12.49 3.07
N ILE A 189 16.41 12.99 2.24
CA ILE A 189 16.11 13.25 0.83
C ILE A 189 16.14 11.91 0.08
N LEU A 190 14.99 11.48 -0.41
CA LEU A 190 14.74 10.14 -0.93
C LEU A 190 14.28 10.21 -2.39
N SER A 191 14.77 9.27 -3.19
CA SER A 191 14.16 8.92 -4.49
C SER A 191 13.55 7.53 -4.40
N THR A 192 12.36 7.38 -4.99
CA THR A 192 11.61 6.12 -5.06
C THR A 192 11.51 5.66 -6.51
N ALA A 193 11.72 4.37 -6.76
CA ALA A 193 11.62 3.79 -8.09
C ALA A 193 11.03 2.37 -8.05
N ALA A 194 10.46 1.97 -9.19
CA ALA A 194 10.17 0.58 -9.49
C ALA A 194 11.30 0.00 -10.34
N TYR A 195 12.03 -0.99 -9.83
CA TYR A 195 13.01 -1.73 -10.62
C TYR A 195 12.30 -2.83 -11.43
N ASP A 196 12.16 -2.61 -12.74
CA ASP A 196 11.58 -3.59 -13.66
C ASP A 196 12.70 -4.49 -14.25
N PRO A 197 12.65 -5.82 -14.09
CA PRO A 197 13.70 -6.72 -14.58
C PRO A 197 13.77 -6.82 -16.10
N TYR A 198 12.74 -6.37 -16.81
CA TYR A 198 12.67 -6.33 -18.27
C TYR A 198 13.09 -4.97 -18.85
N SER A 199 13.36 -3.98 -17.99
CA SER A 199 13.78 -2.63 -18.38
C SER A 199 14.90 -2.13 -17.47
N SER A 200 14.61 -1.17 -16.60
CA SER A 200 15.53 -0.52 -15.67
C SER A 200 14.71 0.14 -14.55
N TYR A 201 15.35 0.96 -13.72
CA TYR A 201 14.65 1.76 -12.71
C TYR A 201 13.70 2.77 -13.37
N ILE A 202 12.42 2.65 -13.04
CA ILE A 202 11.39 3.61 -13.42
C ILE A 202 11.11 4.47 -12.20
N ILE A 203 11.63 5.69 -12.23
CA ILE A 203 11.58 6.63 -11.11
C ILE A 203 10.12 7.07 -10.89
N CYS A 204 9.63 6.91 -9.66
CA CYS A 204 8.32 7.35 -9.21
C CYS A 204 8.35 8.80 -8.75
N GLU A 205 9.41 9.15 -8.02
CA GLU A 205 9.66 10.45 -7.43
C GLU A 205 11.17 10.56 -7.14
N ASP A 206 11.74 11.76 -7.29
CA ASP A 206 13.19 11.98 -7.18
C ASP A 206 13.51 13.13 -6.22
N ASN A 207 14.45 12.88 -5.30
CA ASN A 207 15.01 13.85 -4.37
C ASN A 207 13.97 14.67 -3.59
N THR A 208 13.02 13.97 -2.97
CA THR A 208 12.02 14.61 -2.10
C THR A 208 12.21 14.20 -0.65
N PRO A 209 11.89 15.06 0.34
CA PRO A 209 11.93 14.67 1.74
C PRO A 209 10.99 13.48 2.02
N ALA A 210 11.53 12.46 2.69
CA ALA A 210 10.81 11.30 3.17
C ALA A 210 9.90 11.69 4.34
N MET A 211 8.68 12.15 4.00
CA MET A 211 7.66 12.55 4.98
C MET A 211 6.26 12.13 4.52
N GLY A 212 5.39 11.88 5.51
CA GLY A 212 3.96 11.64 5.32
C GLY A 212 3.62 10.37 4.53
N THR A 213 2.34 10.23 4.19
CA THR A 213 1.85 9.09 3.40
C THR A 213 1.96 9.36 1.90
N LYS A 214 2.53 8.42 1.15
CA LYS A 214 2.56 8.46 -0.32
C LYS A 214 2.25 7.08 -0.89
N THR A 215 1.37 7.00 -1.88
CA THR A 215 1.14 5.77 -2.63
C THR A 215 1.58 5.98 -4.06
N PHE A 216 2.50 5.16 -4.56
CA PHE A 216 2.98 5.18 -5.94
C PHE A 216 2.37 4.01 -6.71
N VAL A 217 1.93 4.27 -7.95
CA VAL A 217 1.36 3.27 -8.84
C VAL A 217 2.31 3.01 -10.00
N TYR A 218 2.75 1.77 -10.10
CA TYR A 218 3.49 1.26 -11.25
C TYR A 218 2.51 0.66 -12.28
N ARG A 219 2.47 1.19 -13.50
CA ARG A 219 1.51 0.77 -14.54
C ARG A 219 1.96 1.11 -15.94
N LYS A 220 1.31 0.49 -16.92
CA LYS A 220 1.46 0.80 -18.33
C LYS A 220 0.49 1.90 -18.76
N VAL A 221 1.00 3.00 -19.30
CA VAL A 221 0.24 4.13 -19.85
C VAL A 221 0.70 4.35 -21.29
N ASP A 222 -0.24 4.33 -22.25
CA ASP A 222 0.04 4.50 -23.68
C ASP A 222 1.15 3.60 -24.24
N GLY A 223 1.29 2.40 -23.67
CA GLY A 223 2.28 1.41 -24.07
C GLY A 223 3.61 1.48 -23.33
N GLU A 224 3.84 2.51 -22.52
CA GLU A 224 5.05 2.71 -21.73
C GLU A 224 4.81 2.45 -20.25
N TYR A 225 5.79 1.85 -19.56
CA TYR A 225 5.71 1.65 -18.12
C TYR A 225 6.12 2.91 -17.39
N THR A 226 5.31 3.31 -16.42
CA THR A 226 5.47 4.52 -15.63
C THR A 226 5.26 4.21 -14.16
N CYS A 227 5.96 4.96 -13.30
CA CYS A 227 5.67 4.99 -11.88
C CYS A 227 5.27 6.41 -11.51
N THR A 228 4.11 6.57 -10.89
CA THR A 228 3.55 7.90 -10.59
C THR A 228 2.93 7.91 -9.21
N LEU A 229 2.95 9.04 -8.52
CA LEU A 229 2.17 9.21 -7.32
C LEU A 229 0.68 8.99 -7.65
N LYS A 230 0.02 8.10 -6.91
CA LYS A 230 -1.42 7.90 -6.94
C LYS A 230 -2.04 9.22 -6.54
N ALA A 231 -2.67 9.91 -7.49
CA ALA A 231 -3.52 11.05 -7.16
C ALA A 231 -4.51 10.55 -6.11
N ALA A 232 -4.54 11.18 -4.94
CA ALA A 232 -5.48 10.84 -3.88
C ALA A 232 -6.87 10.82 -4.51
N THR A 233 -7.49 9.63 -4.60
CA THR A 233 -8.78 9.46 -5.24
C THR A 233 -9.84 10.17 -4.40
N GLY A 234 -10.11 11.44 -4.72
CA GLY A 234 -11.43 12.07 -4.60
C GLY A 234 -12.04 12.25 -3.21
N ALA A 235 -11.33 11.95 -2.14
CA ALA A 235 -11.64 12.44 -0.80
C ALA A 235 -10.30 12.83 -0.20
N CYS A 236 -10.09 14.11 0.00
CA CYS A 236 -8.90 14.52 0.72
C CYS A 236 -9.00 13.90 2.10
N GLU A 237 -8.01 13.08 2.45
CA GLU A 237 -7.93 12.36 3.72
C GLU A 237 -8.07 13.32 4.90
N ASN A 238 -7.67 14.58 4.67
CA ASN A 238 -7.79 15.68 5.61
C ASN A 238 -8.93 16.66 5.23
N ALA A 239 -9.90 16.30 4.39
CA ALA A 239 -11.00 17.20 4.02
C ALA A 239 -11.75 17.63 5.28
N TRP A 240 -11.94 18.93 5.45
CA TRP A 240 -12.71 19.44 6.58
C TRP A 240 -14.13 18.86 6.54
N ASN A 241 -14.54 18.29 7.66
CA ASN A 241 -15.81 17.62 7.88
C ASN A 241 -16.55 18.33 9.02
N ASN A 242 -17.76 18.80 8.75
CA ASN A 242 -18.59 19.50 9.74
C ASN A 242 -19.01 18.65 10.94
N SER A 243 -18.87 17.32 10.84
CA SER A 243 -19.26 16.35 11.87
C SER A 243 -18.08 15.84 12.68
N GLN A 244 -16.86 16.28 12.40
CA GLN A 244 -15.64 15.90 13.11
C GLN A 244 -15.23 16.97 14.12
N LEU A 245 -14.74 16.52 15.28
CA LEU A 245 -14.12 17.37 16.29
C LEU A 245 -12.63 17.50 15.98
N TYR A 246 -12.15 18.72 15.78
CA TYR A 246 -10.75 19.04 15.53
C TYR A 246 -10.11 19.62 16.79
N ARG A 247 -8.91 19.16 17.11
CA ARG A 247 -8.08 19.64 18.22
C ARG A 247 -7.06 20.65 17.70
N LYS A 248 -6.51 21.44 18.62
CA LYS A 248 -5.44 22.39 18.28
C LYS A 248 -4.26 21.62 17.66
N GLY A 249 -3.82 22.04 16.48
CA GLY A 249 -2.74 21.44 15.69
C GLY A 249 -3.23 20.58 14.53
N ASP A 250 -4.50 20.18 14.50
CA ASP A 250 -5.05 19.37 13.40
C ASP A 250 -5.01 20.16 12.08
N ILE A 251 -4.61 19.50 11.00
CA ILE A 251 -4.53 20.10 9.67
C ILE A 251 -5.61 19.50 8.78
N VAL A 252 -6.38 20.37 8.11
CA VAL A 252 -7.44 19.99 7.18
C VAL A 252 -7.32 20.74 5.85
N SER A 253 -7.84 20.15 4.78
CA SER A 253 -8.06 20.81 3.49
C SER A 253 -9.48 21.34 3.41
N TYR A 254 -9.64 22.60 2.99
CA TYR A 254 -10.95 23.22 2.73
C TYR A 254 -10.79 24.28 1.65
N GLN A 255 -11.50 24.12 0.53
CA GLN A 255 -11.49 25.05 -0.61
C GLN A 255 -10.09 25.28 -1.21
N GLY A 256 -9.31 24.22 -1.43
CA GLY A 256 -7.96 24.34 -2.01
C GLY A 256 -6.89 24.89 -1.06
N ILE A 257 -7.19 25.03 0.23
CA ILE A 257 -6.29 25.60 1.24
C ILE A 257 -6.11 24.60 2.39
N LEU A 258 -4.89 24.48 2.90
CA LEU A 258 -4.57 23.77 4.15
C LEU A 258 -4.74 24.71 5.35
N TRP A 259 -5.46 24.23 6.35
CA TRP A 259 -5.81 24.95 7.56
C TRP A 259 -5.40 24.17 8.80
N GLU A 260 -4.69 24.82 9.71
CA GLU A 260 -4.30 24.30 11.03
C GLU A 260 -5.27 24.86 12.10
N ALA A 261 -5.85 23.99 12.92
CA ALA A 261 -6.71 24.39 14.03
C ALA A 261 -5.89 25.07 15.14
N ARG A 262 -6.24 26.30 15.50
CA ARG A 262 -5.62 27.06 16.61
C ARG A 262 -6.20 26.69 17.96
N PHE A 263 -7.43 26.20 17.97
CA PHE A 263 -8.22 25.81 19.13
C PHE A 263 -9.07 24.58 18.79
N VAL A 264 -9.71 23.98 19.79
CA VAL A 264 -10.72 22.94 19.55
C VAL A 264 -11.88 23.53 18.72
N SER A 265 -12.25 22.86 17.63
CA SER A 265 -13.24 23.33 16.66
C SER A 265 -14.16 22.19 16.24
N TYR A 266 -15.47 22.45 16.15
CA TYR A 266 -16.49 21.49 15.74
C TYR A 266 -17.57 22.20 14.93
N GLY A 267 -17.92 21.67 13.76
CA GLY A 267 -18.99 22.21 12.92
C GLY A 267 -18.71 23.56 12.24
N PHE A 268 -17.61 24.23 12.55
CA PHE A 268 -17.24 25.52 11.94
C PHE A 268 -16.18 25.37 10.86
N PRO A 269 -16.42 25.88 9.64
CA PRO A 269 -15.50 25.74 8.52
C PRO A 269 -14.21 26.55 8.76
N PRO A 270 -13.07 26.15 8.16
CA PRO A 270 -11.77 26.76 8.44
C PRO A 270 -11.60 28.23 8.11
N SER A 271 -12.52 28.84 7.35
CA SER A 271 -12.51 30.27 7.00
C SER A 271 -12.86 31.23 8.17
N ASN A 272 -12.38 30.94 9.39
CA ASN A 272 -12.61 31.74 10.58
C ASN A 272 -11.39 31.76 11.54
N TRP A 273 -11.49 32.56 12.62
CA TRP A 273 -10.38 32.82 13.55
C TRP A 273 -9.90 31.61 14.39
N LEU A 274 -10.65 30.51 14.41
CA LEU A 274 -10.26 29.23 15.04
C LEU A 274 -9.17 28.50 14.26
N TRP A 275 -8.91 28.91 13.02
CA TRP A 275 -7.99 28.24 12.12
C TRP A 275 -6.91 29.20 11.61
N LYS A 276 -5.82 28.62 11.12
CA LYS A 276 -4.68 29.32 10.54
C LYS A 276 -4.41 28.70 9.18
N GLU A 277 -4.42 29.50 8.14
CA GLU A 277 -3.95 29.06 6.82
C GLU A 277 -2.45 28.71 6.92
N VAL A 278 -2.09 27.52 6.45
CA VAL A 278 -0.71 27.00 6.49
C VAL A 278 -0.16 26.61 5.13
N GLY A 279 -0.98 26.64 4.08
CA GLY A 279 -0.53 26.41 2.71
C GLY A 279 -1.67 26.18 1.74
N THR A 280 -1.32 25.90 0.49
CA THR A 280 -2.26 25.48 -0.55
C THR A 280 -2.44 23.96 -0.50
N SER A 281 -3.64 23.50 -0.77
CA SER A 281 -3.94 22.09 -0.96
C SER A 281 -4.23 21.84 -2.43
N GLU A 282 -3.70 20.76 -3.00
CA GLU A 282 -4.08 20.32 -4.36
C GLU A 282 -5.47 19.66 -4.40
N CYS A 283 -6.16 19.68 -3.26
CA CYS A 283 -7.54 19.27 -3.05
C CYS A 283 -8.56 20.35 -3.44
N ASN A 284 -9.26 20.15 -4.56
CA ASN A 284 -10.43 20.95 -4.93
C ASN A 284 -11.74 20.18 -4.71
#